data_AF-A0A5F2A0F6-F1
#
_entry.id   AF-A0A5F2A0F6-F1
#
_cell.length_a   1.000
_cell.length_b   1.000
_cell.length_c   1.000
_cell.angle_alpha   90.00
_cell.angle_beta   90.00
_cell.angle_gamma   90.00
#
_symmetry.space_group_name_H-M   'P 1'
#
loop_
_entity.id
_entity.type
_entity.pdbx_description
1 polymer ?
#
loop_
_entity_poly.entity_id
_entity_poly.type
_entity_poly.pdbx_seq_one_letter_code
_entity_poly.pdbx_strand_id
1 'polypeptide(L)'
;MKTVNKRRRGFTLIELAIVVAILGALMAIIIVNIDITGVNNDTAALKLRKDKQELRMHLERYAQKFGNYPSEDQGLEALAEKPTTGDVPEDWRPMVNSKDVLKDPWKNPYKLRFDNSGEIQIITYGKDKVEGGEGDNADFDIMKEEEYPPQFSKK
;
A
#
# COMPACT_ATOMS: atom_id res chain seq x y z
N MET A 1 63.68 -21.95 14.25
CA MET A 1 62.40 -21.22 14.11
C MET A 1 61.50 -21.54 15.28
N LYS A 2 61.05 -20.56 16.07
CA LYS A 2 60.09 -20.75 17.16
C LYS A 2 58.70 -20.36 16.66
N THR A 3 57.78 -21.31 16.52
CA THR A 3 56.39 -21.06 16.13
C THR A 3 55.60 -20.55 17.34
N VAL A 4 55.17 -19.29 17.28
CA VAL A 4 54.34 -18.68 18.33
C VAL A 4 52.92 -19.23 18.20
N ASN A 5 52.50 -20.06 19.15
CA ASN A 5 51.15 -20.60 19.18
C ASN A 5 50.19 -19.56 19.78
N LYS A 6 49.41 -18.88 18.92
CA LYS A 6 48.42 -17.87 19.32
C LYS A 6 47.27 -18.60 20.03
N ARG A 7 47.17 -18.50 21.35
CA ARG A 7 46.04 -19.05 22.11
C ARG A 7 44.75 -18.40 21.61
N ARG A 8 43.86 -19.18 21.01
CA ARG A 8 42.50 -18.74 20.66
C ARG A 8 41.75 -18.54 21.98
N ARG A 9 41.38 -17.30 22.30
CA ARG A 9 40.46 -17.02 23.41
C ARG A 9 39.08 -17.52 22.97
N GLY A 10 38.51 -18.46 23.74
CA GLY A 10 37.12 -18.89 23.56
C GLY A 10 36.16 -17.86 24.15
N PHE A 11 34.91 -17.90 23.69
CA PHE A 11 33.84 -17.05 24.22
C PHE A 11 33.53 -17.40 25.67
N THR A 12 33.21 -16.38 26.45
CA THR A 12 32.77 -16.53 27.83
C THR A 12 31.27 -16.82 27.90
N LEU A 13 30.82 -17.56 28.93
CA LEU A 13 29.39 -17.79 29.16
C LEU A 13 28.62 -16.48 29.36
N ILE A 14 29.27 -15.46 29.93
CA ILE A 14 28.65 -14.14 30.15
C ILE A 14 28.40 -13.40 28.85
N GLU A 15 29.30 -13.48 27.85
CA GLU A 15 29.06 -12.88 26.52
C GLU A 15 27.86 -13.51 25.84
N LEU A 16 27.73 -14.84 25.88
CA LEU A 16 26.58 -15.53 25.30
C LEU A 16 25.27 -15.15 26.01
N ALA A 17 25.31 -15.02 27.34
CA ALA A 17 24.14 -14.62 28.12
C ALA A 17 23.65 -13.21 27.74
N ILE A 18 24.58 -12.25 27.56
CA ILE A 18 24.26 -10.89 27.13
C ILE A 18 23.64 -10.89 25.73
N VAL A 19 24.19 -11.68 24.79
CA VAL A 19 23.67 -11.76 23.41
C VAL A 19 22.23 -12.29 23.39
N VAL A 20 21.93 -13.37 24.12
CA VAL A 20 20.57 -13.92 24.18
C VAL A 20 19.59 -12.95 24.85
N ALA A 21 20.03 -12.21 25.88
CA ALA A 21 19.21 -11.18 26.51
C ALA A 21 18.86 -10.03 25.55
N ILE A 22 19.84 -9.53 24.77
CA ILE A 22 19.60 -8.49 23.76
C ILE A 22 18.65 -9.01 22.68
N LEU A 23 18.85 -10.24 22.18
CA LEU A 23 17.95 -10.83 21.19
C LEU A 23 16.52 -10.97 21.72
N GLY A 24 16.33 -11.39 22.98
CA GLY A 24 15.01 -11.44 23.63
C GLY A 24 14.35 -10.07 23.75
N ALA A 25 15.10 -9.04 24.13
CA ALA A 25 14.60 -7.67 24.22
C ALA A 25 14.21 -7.11 22.84
N LEU A 26 15.01 -7.36 21.81
CA LEU A 26 14.69 -6.95 20.44
C LEU A 26 13.43 -7.65 19.90
N MET A 27 13.26 -8.94 20.18
CA MET A 27 12.06 -9.70 19.79
C MET A 27 10.79 -9.13 20.45
N ALA A 28 10.87 -8.65 21.70
CA ALA A 28 9.74 -8.03 22.39
C ALA A 28 9.29 -6.71 21.72
N ILE A 29 10.22 -5.93 21.18
CA ILE A 29 9.92 -4.66 20.49
C ILE A 29 9.30 -4.92 19.11
N ILE A 30 9.77 -5.95 18.39
CA ILE A 30 9.30 -6.27 17.04
C ILE A 30 7.79 -6.59 17.01
N ILE A 31 7.25 -7.22 18.07
CA ILE A 31 5.83 -7.63 18.13
C ILE A 31 4.87 -6.43 18.23
N VAL A 32 5.29 -5.31 18.82
CA VAL A 32 4.43 -4.15 19.07
C VAL A 32 4.04 -3.41 17.79
N ASN A 33 4.80 -3.57 16.70
CA ASN A 33 4.53 -2.95 15.40
C ASN A 33 3.74 -3.86 14.44
N ILE A 34 3.27 -5.01 14.89
CA ILE A 34 2.37 -5.84 14.12
C ILE A 34 0.95 -5.34 14.43
N ASP A 35 0.37 -4.56 13.52
CA ASP A 35 -1.04 -4.17 13.60
C ASP A 35 -1.94 -5.42 13.51
N ILE A 36 -2.23 -6.02 14.67
CA ILE A 36 -3.18 -7.13 14.87
C ILE A 36 -4.60 -6.63 15.20
N THR A 37 -4.76 -5.32 15.43
CA THR A 37 -6.05 -4.67 15.59
C THR A 37 -6.43 -4.02 14.27
N GLY A 38 -7.58 -4.38 13.72
CA GLY A 38 -8.06 -3.87 12.43
C GLY A 38 -7.94 -2.35 12.32
N VAL A 39 -7.69 -1.85 11.10
CA VAL A 39 -7.51 -0.42 10.82
C VAL A 39 -8.64 0.39 11.46
N ASN A 40 -8.29 1.25 12.42
CA ASN A 40 -9.23 2.19 13.04
C ASN A 40 -9.80 3.10 11.95
N ASN A 41 -11.09 3.44 12.03
CA ASN A 41 -11.77 4.19 10.97
C ASN A 41 -11.11 5.56 10.70
N ASP A 42 -10.55 6.22 11.72
CA ASP A 42 -9.78 7.46 11.55
C ASP A 42 -8.49 7.24 10.75
N THR A 43 -7.76 6.15 11.02
CA THR A 43 -6.54 5.78 10.27
C THR A 43 -6.88 5.41 8.83
N ALA A 44 -7.99 4.70 8.62
CA ALA A 44 -8.50 4.38 7.29
C ALA A 44 -8.84 5.66 6.51
N ALA A 45 -9.59 6.58 7.12
CA ALA A 45 -9.96 7.86 6.52
C ALA A 45 -8.74 8.71 6.14
N LEU A 46 -7.72 8.78 7.02
CA LEU A 46 -6.47 9.47 6.72
C LEU A 46 -5.73 8.83 5.54
N LYS A 47 -5.68 7.49 5.50
CA LYS A 47 -5.05 6.77 4.38
C LYS A 47 -5.82 6.99 3.08
N LEU A 48 -7.15 6.87 3.06
CA LEU A 48 -7.99 7.10 1.87
C LEU A 48 -7.74 8.49 1.26
N ARG A 49 -7.64 9.52 2.09
CA ARG A 49 -7.32 10.89 1.63
C ARG A 49 -5.93 11.02 1.03
N LYS A 50 -4.94 10.35 1.63
CA LYS A 50 -3.57 10.33 1.11
C LYS A 50 -3.53 9.59 -0.23
N ASP A 51 -4.15 8.41 -0.28
CA ASP A 51 -4.22 7.57 -1.48
C ASP A 51 -4.92 8.33 -2.61
N LYS A 52 -6.00 9.06 -2.34
CA LYS A 52 -6.68 9.96 -3.30
C LYS A 52 -5.69 10.93 -3.97
N GLN A 53 -4.89 11.63 -3.18
CA GLN A 53 -3.92 12.61 -3.68
C GLN A 53 -2.81 11.95 -4.49
N GLU A 54 -2.27 10.83 -3.97
CA GLU A 54 -1.16 10.09 -4.57
C GLU A 54 -1.57 9.45 -5.90
N LEU A 55 -2.68 8.71 -5.93
CA LEU A 55 -3.19 8.04 -7.12
C LEU A 55 -3.58 9.05 -8.21
N ARG A 56 -4.23 10.18 -7.85
CA ARG A 56 -4.53 11.25 -8.80
C ARG A 56 -3.26 11.76 -9.49
N MET A 57 -2.23 12.08 -8.72
CA MET A 57 -0.94 12.55 -9.26
C MET A 57 -0.30 11.51 -10.19
N HIS A 58 -0.35 10.22 -9.85
CA HIS A 58 0.21 9.16 -10.71
C HIS A 58 -0.57 8.98 -12.01
N LEU A 59 -1.90 9.04 -11.95
CA LEU A 59 -2.77 8.98 -13.12
C LEU A 59 -2.55 10.18 -14.04
N GLU A 60 -2.50 11.40 -13.48
CA GLU A 60 -2.21 12.61 -14.25
C GLU A 60 -0.85 12.52 -14.95
N ARG A 61 0.18 12.00 -14.27
CA ARG A 61 1.49 11.77 -14.86
C ARG A 61 1.44 10.73 -15.99
N TYR A 62 0.67 9.66 -15.81
CA TYR A 62 0.47 8.66 -16.85
C TYR A 62 -0.15 9.29 -18.10
N ALA A 63 -1.24 10.06 -17.92
CA ALA A 63 -1.92 10.77 -19.02
C ALA A 63 -1.02 11.82 -19.69
N GLN A 64 -0.23 12.58 -18.93
CA GLN A 64 0.73 13.53 -19.51
C GLN A 64 1.79 12.84 -20.38
N LYS A 65 2.21 11.63 -20.00
CA LYS A 65 3.27 10.91 -20.72
C LYS A 65 2.75 10.15 -21.93
N PHE A 66 1.55 9.57 -21.83
CA PHE A 66 1.00 8.66 -22.84
C PHE A 66 -0.25 9.18 -23.55
N GLY A 67 -0.69 10.40 -23.23
CA GLY A 67 -1.83 11.09 -23.82
C GLY A 67 -3.17 10.76 -23.18
N ASN A 68 -3.34 9.57 -22.63
CA ASN A 68 -4.58 9.10 -22.02
C ASN A 68 -4.32 8.40 -20.68
N TYR A 69 -5.35 8.32 -19.83
CA TYR A 69 -5.35 7.49 -18.63
C TYR A 69 -5.36 6.00 -18.98
N PRO A 70 -4.96 5.10 -18.06
CA PRO A 70 -5.18 3.67 -18.24
C PRO A 70 -6.66 3.36 -18.47
N SER A 71 -6.97 2.37 -19.31
CA SER A 71 -8.36 1.91 -19.45
C SER A 71 -8.83 1.13 -18.21
N GLU A 72 -10.13 0.91 -18.06
CA GLU A 72 -10.66 0.08 -16.96
C GLU A 72 -10.12 -1.36 -17.00
N ASP A 73 -9.89 -1.90 -18.20
CA ASP A 73 -9.31 -3.24 -18.40
C ASP A 73 -7.83 -3.29 -17.99
N GLN A 74 -7.09 -2.20 -18.19
CA GLN A 74 -5.71 -2.09 -17.74
C GLN A 74 -5.63 -1.83 -16.23
N GLY A 75 -6.62 -1.11 -15.68
CA GLY A 75 -6.75 -0.81 -14.26
C GLY A 75 -5.65 0.12 -13.73
N LEU A 76 -5.59 0.22 -12.40
CA LEU A 76 -4.51 0.95 -11.71
C LEU A 76 -3.18 0.18 -11.77
N GLU A 77 -3.23 -1.11 -12.08
CA GLU A 77 -2.08 -1.97 -12.26
C GLU A 77 -1.13 -1.44 -13.34
N ALA A 78 -1.66 -0.74 -14.35
CA ALA A 78 -0.90 -0.01 -15.36
C ALA A 78 0.09 1.02 -14.81
N LEU A 79 -0.11 1.49 -13.58
CA LEU A 79 0.80 2.40 -12.90
C LEU A 79 2.01 1.67 -12.31
N ALA A 80 1.87 0.40 -11.96
CA ALA A 80 2.93 -0.39 -11.33
C ALA A 80 3.64 -1.33 -12.31
N GLU A 81 2.92 -1.86 -13.31
CA GLU A 81 3.40 -2.82 -14.28
C GLU A 81 2.99 -2.45 -15.70
N LYS A 82 3.80 -2.88 -16.68
CA LYS A 82 3.53 -2.58 -18.09
C LYS A 82 2.21 -3.25 -18.49
N PRO A 83 1.21 -2.50 -18.99
CA PRO A 83 -0.02 -3.09 -19.49
C PRO A 83 0.26 -4.08 -20.61
N THR A 84 -0.56 -5.13 -20.70
CA THR A 84 -0.49 -6.15 -21.76
C THR A 84 -1.68 -6.11 -22.72
N THR A 85 -2.68 -5.30 -22.39
CA THR A 85 -3.94 -5.15 -23.10
C THR A 85 -4.14 -3.69 -23.52
N GLY A 86 -4.91 -3.47 -24.59
CA GLY A 86 -5.18 -2.12 -25.11
C GLY A 86 -3.95 -1.43 -25.73
N ASP A 87 -3.96 -0.11 -25.76
CA ASP A 87 -2.83 0.69 -26.22
C ASP A 87 -1.73 0.68 -25.17
N VAL A 88 -0.68 -0.10 -25.43
CA VAL A 88 0.48 -0.24 -24.55
C VAL A 88 1.54 0.76 -24.94
N PRO A 89 1.94 1.69 -24.06
CA PRO A 89 2.98 2.64 -24.39
C PRO A 89 4.34 1.97 -24.59
N GLU A 90 5.04 2.33 -25.68
CA GLU A 90 6.38 1.80 -25.97
C GLU A 90 7.38 2.15 -24.86
N ASP A 91 7.43 3.42 -24.47
CA ASP A 91 8.31 3.98 -23.42
C ASP A 91 7.75 3.84 -21.99
N TRP A 92 6.94 2.80 -21.74
CA TRP A 92 6.36 2.58 -20.42
C TRP A 92 7.43 2.42 -19.33
N ARG A 93 7.19 3.06 -18.19
CA ARG A 93 7.97 2.92 -16.95
C ARG A 93 6.99 2.88 -15.77
N PRO A 94 7.35 2.24 -14.64
CA PRO A 94 6.51 2.28 -13.46
C PRO A 94 6.29 3.73 -12.99
N MET A 95 5.04 4.10 -12.76
CA MET A 95 4.63 5.39 -12.20
C MET A 95 4.67 5.40 -10.67
N VAL A 96 4.57 4.22 -10.05
CA VAL A 96 4.64 4.00 -8.60
C VAL A 96 5.83 3.12 -8.22
N ASN A 97 6.34 3.30 -7.00
CA ASN A 97 7.48 2.52 -6.49
C ASN A 97 7.05 1.18 -5.85
N SER A 98 5.79 1.04 -5.46
CA SER A 98 5.24 -0.18 -4.85
C SER A 98 3.78 -0.37 -5.25
N LYS A 99 3.37 -1.63 -5.44
CA LYS A 99 1.97 -2.02 -5.64
C LYS A 99 1.10 -1.77 -4.43
N ASP A 100 1.68 -1.56 -3.24
CA ASP A 100 0.90 -1.31 -2.03
C ASP A 100 0.19 0.05 -2.06
N VAL A 101 0.64 0.99 -2.89
CA VAL A 101 -0.04 2.27 -3.15
C VAL A 101 -1.39 2.05 -3.85
N LEU A 102 -1.52 0.93 -4.59
CA LEU A 102 -2.75 0.57 -5.30
C LEU A 102 -3.75 -0.16 -4.40
N LYS A 103 -3.45 -0.32 -3.10
CA LYS A 103 -4.30 -1.02 -2.15
C LYS A 103 -4.85 -0.07 -1.09
N ASP A 104 -6.13 -0.24 -0.81
CA ASP A 104 -6.86 0.49 0.21
C ASP A 104 -6.38 0.17 1.64
N PRO A 105 -6.97 0.79 2.69
CA PRO A 105 -6.61 0.51 4.07
C PRO A 105 -6.80 -0.96 4.48
N TRP A 106 -7.70 -1.68 3.83
CA TRP A 106 -8.03 -3.08 4.10
C TRP A 106 -7.29 -4.07 3.19
N LYS A 107 -6.25 -3.56 2.50
CA LYS A 107 -5.37 -4.29 1.59
C LYS A 107 -6.07 -4.80 0.33
N ASN A 108 -7.19 -4.20 -0.04
CA ASN A 108 -7.90 -4.52 -1.28
C ASN A 108 -7.39 -3.64 -2.41
N PRO A 109 -7.20 -4.19 -3.61
CA PRO A 109 -6.86 -3.37 -4.77
C PRO A 109 -7.98 -2.37 -5.07
N TYR A 110 -7.63 -1.10 -5.23
CA TYR A 110 -8.55 -0.10 -5.76
C TYR A 110 -8.95 -0.44 -7.20
N LYS A 111 -10.15 -0.04 -7.61
CA LYS A 111 -10.65 -0.19 -8.99
C LYS A 111 -10.69 1.15 -9.71
N LEU A 112 -10.10 1.22 -10.89
CA LEU A 112 -10.25 2.35 -11.79
C LEU A 112 -11.57 2.20 -12.56
N ARG A 113 -12.38 3.26 -12.53
CA ARG A 113 -13.61 3.40 -13.31
C ARG A 113 -13.66 4.80 -13.93
N PHE A 114 -14.47 4.96 -14.96
CA PHE A 114 -14.81 6.26 -15.51
C PHE A 114 -16.31 6.49 -15.36
N ASP A 115 -16.69 7.70 -14.96
CA ASP A 115 -18.11 8.07 -14.91
C ASP A 115 -18.67 8.36 -16.31
N ASN A 116 -19.97 8.66 -16.38
CA ASN A 116 -20.64 8.98 -17.64
C ASN A 116 -20.10 10.27 -18.32
N SER A 117 -19.40 11.12 -17.57
CA SER A 117 -18.77 12.34 -18.05
C SER A 117 -17.32 12.12 -18.50
N GLY A 118 -16.76 10.92 -18.27
CA GLY A 118 -15.37 10.58 -18.50
C GLY A 118 -14.43 11.01 -17.37
N GLU A 119 -14.94 11.42 -16.21
CA GLU A 119 -14.14 11.70 -15.03
C GLU A 119 -13.67 10.40 -14.37
N ILE A 120 -12.47 10.44 -13.80
CA ILE A 120 -11.87 9.30 -13.12
C ILE A 120 -12.56 9.06 -11.78
N GLN A 121 -12.87 7.80 -11.53
CA GLN A 121 -13.31 7.30 -10.24
C GLN A 121 -12.35 6.23 -9.75
N ILE A 122 -12.07 6.25 -8.45
CA ILE A 122 -11.28 5.20 -7.79
C ILE A 122 -12.14 4.56 -6.71
N ILE A 123 -12.57 3.32 -6.95
CA ILE A 123 -13.51 2.63 -6.08
C ILE A 123 -12.75 1.71 -5.10
N THR A 124 -13.15 1.74 -3.83
CA THR A 124 -12.80 0.74 -2.80
C THR A 124 -14.03 -0.11 -2.49
N TYR A 125 -13.81 -1.39 -2.18
CA TYR A 125 -14.86 -2.33 -1.72
C TYR A 125 -14.92 -2.44 -0.19
N GLY A 126 -14.49 -1.40 0.52
CA GLY A 126 -14.53 -1.37 1.98
C GLY A 126 -13.81 -2.55 2.65
N LYS A 127 -14.30 -2.95 3.84
CA LYS A 127 -13.70 -4.06 4.62
C LYS A 127 -14.02 -5.45 4.08
N ASP A 128 -15.13 -5.64 3.39
CA ASP A 128 -15.64 -6.97 3.01
C ASP A 128 -15.06 -7.51 1.68
N LYS A 129 -14.45 -6.63 0.89
CA LYS A 129 -13.77 -6.97 -0.38
C LYS A 129 -14.71 -7.44 -1.49
N VAL A 130 -16.01 -7.19 -1.34
CA VAL A 130 -17.05 -7.64 -2.27
C VAL A 130 -17.84 -6.42 -2.75
N GLU A 131 -18.37 -6.48 -3.97
CA GLU A 131 -19.23 -5.39 -4.46
C GLU A 131 -20.50 -5.25 -3.60
N GLY A 132 -20.81 -4.02 -3.22
CA GLY A 132 -21.97 -3.64 -2.43
C GLY A 132 -21.61 -3.27 -0.99
N GLY A 133 -22.36 -3.82 -0.04
CA GLY A 133 -22.16 -3.56 1.40
C GLY A 133 -22.72 -2.23 1.90
N GLU A 134 -22.68 -2.06 3.23
CA GLU A 134 -23.12 -0.86 3.94
C GLU A 134 -22.12 -0.50 5.04
N GLY A 135 -22.11 0.76 5.45
CA GLY A 135 -21.22 1.23 6.52
C GLY A 135 -19.76 0.97 6.16
N ASP A 136 -19.05 0.21 6.99
CA ASP A 136 -17.62 -0.07 6.83
C ASP A 136 -17.30 -0.96 5.62
N ASN A 137 -18.33 -1.63 5.10
CA ASN A 137 -18.26 -2.53 3.96
C ASN A 137 -18.76 -1.86 2.68
N ALA A 138 -19.20 -0.61 2.74
CA ALA A 138 -19.76 0.06 1.58
C ALA A 138 -18.69 0.32 0.51
N ASP A 139 -19.09 0.13 -0.74
CA ASP A 139 -18.37 0.63 -1.90
C ASP A 139 -18.53 2.15 -2.04
N PHE A 140 -17.43 2.87 -2.28
CA PHE A 140 -17.48 4.30 -2.55
C PHE A 140 -16.29 4.77 -3.39
N ASP A 141 -16.49 5.90 -4.09
CA ASP A 141 -15.44 6.56 -4.84
C ASP A 141 -14.56 7.40 -3.91
N ILE A 142 -13.28 7.05 -3.79
CA ILE A 142 -12.36 7.80 -2.94
C ILE A 142 -12.09 9.21 -3.50
N MET A 143 -12.39 9.48 -4.78
CA MET A 143 -12.23 10.81 -5.39
C MET A 143 -13.28 11.82 -4.88
N LYS A 144 -14.47 11.34 -4.49
CA LYS A 144 -15.60 12.15 -4.05
C LYS A 144 -15.81 11.98 -2.56
N GLU A 145 -15.33 12.95 -1.78
CA GLU A 145 -15.38 12.87 -0.31
C GLU A 145 -16.82 12.96 0.23
N GLU A 146 -17.75 13.48 -0.57
CA GLU A 146 -19.17 13.52 -0.30
C GLU A 146 -19.82 12.13 -0.29
N GLU A 147 -19.23 11.15 -0.98
CA GLU A 147 -19.70 9.76 -1.04
C GLU A 147 -19.15 8.89 0.10
N TYR A 148 -18.28 9.44 0.96
CA TYR A 148 -17.66 8.66 2.02
C TYR A 148 -18.71 8.28 3.07
N PRO A 149 -18.71 7.01 3.53
CA PRO A 149 -19.52 6.60 4.66
C PRO A 149 -19.28 7.50 5.89
N PRO A 150 -20.31 7.81 6.71
CA PRO A 150 -20.22 8.78 7.80
C PRO A 150 -19.06 8.58 8.78
N GLN A 151 -18.63 7.33 8.95
CA GLN A 151 -17.53 6.95 9.82
C GLN A 151 -16.13 7.14 9.23
N PHE A 152 -16.02 7.36 7.92
CA PHE A 152 -14.79 7.79 7.23
C PHE A 152 -14.84 9.26 6.80
N SER A 153 -16.04 9.85 6.79
CA SER A 153 -16.24 11.27 6.58
C SER A 153 -15.68 12.07 7.77
N LYS A 154 -15.11 13.25 7.49
CA LYS A 154 -14.54 14.12 8.54
C LYS A 154 -15.67 14.59 9.46
N LYS A 155 -15.40 14.62 10.78
CA LYS A 155 -16.05 15.62 11.65
C LYS A 155 -15.44 17.00 11.40
#